data_AF-A0A966IIK1-F1
#
_entry.id   AF-A0A966IIK1-F1
#
_cell.length_a   1.000
_cell.length_b   1.000
_cell.length_c   1.000
_cell.angle_alpha   90.00
_cell.angle_beta   90.00
_cell.angle_gamma   90.00
#
_symmetry.space_group_name_H-M   'P 1'
#
loop_
_entity.id
_entity.type
_entity.pdbx_description
1 polymer ?
#
loop_
_entity_poly.entity_id
_entity_poly.type
_entity_poly.pdbx_seq_one_letter_code
_entity_poly.pdbx_strand_id
1 'polypeptide(L)' 'KNAINKRKLNVLSIYSRGSEKRAIVLFPTGQTKLVKVGDTLDGGRVAAIGTTEIRYIKGGNNLVLKIPQG' A
#
# COMPACT_ATOMS: atom_id res chain seq x y z
N LYS A 1 2.03 -7.70 20.48
CA LYS A 1 1.54 -8.85 19.65
C LYS A 1 0.87 -8.29 18.38
N ASN A 2 1.52 -7.41 17.62
CA ASN A 2 1.11 -7.08 16.25
C ASN A 2 2.08 -7.77 15.29
N ALA A 3 1.87 -9.07 15.13
CA ALA A 3 2.57 -9.80 14.09
C ALA A 3 2.08 -9.25 12.76
N ILE A 4 3.00 -8.68 11.96
CA ILE A 4 2.80 -8.46 10.52
C ILE A 4 2.13 -9.73 10.00
N ASN A 5 0.84 -9.64 9.66
CA ASN A 5 0.14 -10.79 9.13
C ASN A 5 0.67 -10.97 7.72
N LYS A 6 1.72 -11.79 7.58
CA LYS A 6 2.45 -12.02 6.32
C LYS A 6 1.55 -12.56 5.20
N ARG A 7 0.31 -12.96 5.52
CA ARG A 7 -0.71 -13.38 4.55
C ARG A 7 -1.52 -12.22 3.96
N LYS A 8 -1.30 -10.98 4.39
CA LYS A 8 -2.01 -9.79 3.92
C LYS A 8 -1.03 -8.79 3.30
N LEU A 9 -1.57 -7.93 2.43
CA LEU A 9 -0.84 -6.81 1.85
C LEU A 9 -0.56 -5.77 2.95
N ASN A 10 0.70 -5.36 3.11
CA ASN A 10 1.10 -4.42 4.16
C ASN A 10 1.83 -3.22 3.56
N VAL A 11 1.58 -2.02 4.09
CA VAL A 11 2.38 -0.83 3.74
C VAL A 11 3.56 -0.77 4.68
N LEU A 12 4.79 -0.75 4.14
CA LEU A 12 6.00 -0.62 4.95
C LEU A 12 6.34 0.85 5.18
N SER A 13 6.35 1.64 4.12
CA SER A 13 6.74 3.05 4.19
C SER A 13 6.09 3.85 3.08
N ILE A 14 5.78 5.10 3.38
CA ILE A 14 5.30 6.08 2.41
C ILE A 14 6.30 7.23 2.40
N TYR A 15 6.64 7.70 1.21
CA TYR A 15 7.48 8.87 1.05
C TYR A 15 6.92 9.79 -0.04
N SER A 16 7.18 11.08 0.14
CA SER A 16 6.82 12.11 -0.82
C SER A 16 8.11 12.75 -1.34
N ARG A 17 8.26 12.85 -2.66
CA ARG A 17 9.32 13.61 -3.30
C ARG A 17 8.67 14.73 -4.10
N GLY A 18 8.64 15.94 -3.51
CA GLY A 18 7.84 17.04 -4.04
C GLY A 18 6.35 16.68 -4.05
N SER A 19 5.70 16.84 -5.21
CA SER A 19 4.30 16.50 -5.44
C SER A 19 4.05 15.00 -5.71
N GLU A 20 5.11 14.21 -5.93
CA GLU A 20 4.97 12.77 -6.16
C GLU A 20 4.98 12.00 -4.84
N LYS A 21 3.90 11.27 -4.58
CA LYS A 21 3.81 10.33 -3.46
C LYS A 21 4.03 8.91 -3.93
N ARG A 22 4.86 8.18 -3.20
CA ARG A 22 5.16 6.77 -3.46
C ARG A 22 5.11 5.97 -2.17
N ALA A 23 4.82 4.69 -2.30
CA ALA A 23 4.73 3.80 -1.16
C ALA A 23 5.39 2.46 -1.45
N ILE A 24 6.05 1.90 -0.45
CA ILE A 24 6.60 0.55 -0.47
C ILE A 24 5.57 -0.38 0.14
N VAL A 25 5.12 -1.34 -0.64
CA VAL A 25 4.12 -2.33 -0.24
C VAL A 25 4.75 -3.71 -0.21
N LEU A 26 4.56 -4.42 0.90
CA LEU A 26 4.92 -5.82 1.06
C LEU A 26 3.74 -6.70 0.66
N PHE A 27 3.96 -7.51 -0.37
CA PHE A 27 3.01 -8.50 -0.84
C PHE A 27 2.99 -9.72 0.08
N PRO A 28 1.87 -10.47 0.12
CA PRO A 28 1.79 -11.73 0.85
C PRO A 28 2.84 -12.77 0.42
N THR A 29 3.34 -12.65 -0.80
CA THR A 29 4.42 -13.48 -1.36
C THR A 29 5.80 -13.16 -0.75
N GLY A 30 5.91 -12.12 0.08
CA GLY A 30 7.17 -11.62 0.64
C GLY A 30 7.90 -10.61 -0.26
N GLN A 31 7.40 -10.36 -1.48
CA GLN A 31 7.99 -9.37 -2.37
C GLN A 31 7.60 -7.96 -1.96
N THR A 32 8.54 -7.01 -2.07
CA THR A 32 8.26 -5.59 -1.90
C THR A 32 8.15 -4.91 -3.27
N LYS A 33 7.19 -4.00 -3.41
CA LYS A 33 7.03 -3.19 -4.62
C LYS A 33 6.85 -1.74 -4.26
N LEU A 34 7.53 -0.88 -5.00
CA LEU A 34 7.27 0.54 -4.99
C LEU A 34 6.07 0.84 -5.90
N VAL A 35 5.08 1.56 -5.36
CA VAL A 35 3.88 1.97 -6.11
C VAL A 35 3.64 3.47 -5.98
N LYS A 36 3.09 4.07 -7.03
CA LYS A 36 2.57 5.45 -7.06
C LYS A 36 1.07 5.46 -7.36
N VAL A 37 0.45 6.64 -7.27
CA VAL A 37 -0.95 6.83 -7.68
C VAL A 37 -1.10 6.43 -9.15
N GLY A 38 -2.10 5.60 -9.43
CA GLY A 38 -2.38 5.04 -10.75
C GLY A 38 -1.73 3.69 -11.04
N ASP A 39 -0.79 3.21 -10.21
CA ASP A 39 -0.17 1.89 -10.40
C ASP A 39 -1.11 0.75 -10.01
N THR A 40 -0.84 -0.44 -10.56
CA THR A 40 -1.54 -1.68 -10.21
C THR A 40 -1.06 -2.22 -8.87
N LEU A 41 -2.00 -2.53 -7.98
CA LEU A 41 -1.74 -3.10 -6.66
C LEU A 41 -2.74 -4.22 -6.34
N ASP A 42 -2.26 -5.46 -6.18
CA ASP A 42 -3.07 -6.64 -5.80
C ASP A 42 -4.31 -6.87 -6.71
N GLY A 43 -4.15 -6.67 -8.02
CA GLY A 43 -5.25 -6.75 -9.00
C GLY A 43 -6.21 -5.57 -8.98
N GLY A 44 -5.93 -4.55 -8.17
CA GLY A 44 -6.59 -3.25 -8.17
C GLY A 44 -5.67 -2.13 -8.66
N ARG A 45 -6.09 -0.88 -8.44
CA ARG A 45 -5.35 0.33 -8.82
C ARG A 45 -5.24 1.30 -7.65
N VAL A 46 -4.04 1.86 -7.43
CA VAL A 46 -3.81 2.87 -6.39
C VAL A 46 -4.56 4.14 -6.73
N ALA A 47 -5.52 4.50 -5.88
CA ALA A 47 -6.34 5.70 -6.02
C ALA A 47 -5.69 6.92 -5.35
N ALA A 48 -5.10 6.72 -4.16
CA ALA A 48 -4.43 7.79 -3.43
C ALA A 48 -3.36 7.24 -2.48
N ILE A 49 -2.33 8.05 -2.22
CA ILE A 49 -1.30 7.77 -1.22
C ILE A 49 -1.35 8.91 -0.19
N GLY A 50 -1.69 8.57 1.05
CA GLY A 50 -1.74 9.47 2.20
C GLY A 50 -0.36 9.59 2.88
N THR A 51 -0.34 9.97 4.15
CA THR A 51 0.90 10.05 4.94
C THR A 51 1.21 8.72 5.63
N THR A 52 0.17 7.98 6.03
CA THR A 52 0.27 6.71 6.77
C THR A 52 -0.61 5.60 6.17
N GLU A 53 -1.29 5.88 5.07
CA GLU A 53 -2.20 4.95 4.41
C GLU A 53 -2.16 5.04 2.89
N ILE A 54 -2.52 3.97 2.21
CA ILE A 54 -2.75 3.89 0.77
C ILE A 54 -4.21 3.51 0.54
N ARG A 55 -4.85 4.16 -0.42
CA ARG A 55 -6.19 3.80 -0.89
C ARG A 55 -6.07 3.21 -2.28
N TYR A 56 -6.69 2.06 -2.50
CA TYR A 56 -6.69 1.39 -3.80
C TYR A 56 -8.05 0.79 -4.10
N ILE A 57 -8.42 0.77 -5.38
CA ILE A 57 -9.70 0.24 -5.83
C ILE A 57 -9.47 -1.16 -6.40
N LYS A 58 -10.14 -2.17 -5.85
CA LYS A 58 -10.06 -3.56 -6.31
C LYS A 58 -11.48 -4.10 -6.51
N GLY A 59 -11.79 -4.52 -7.73
CA GLY A 59 -13.12 -5.05 -8.07
C GLY A 59 -14.26 -4.10 -7.72
N GLY A 60 -14.07 -2.78 -7.88
CA GLY A 60 -15.04 -1.74 -7.53
C GLY A 60 -15.05 -1.31 -6.06
N ASN A 61 -14.35 -2.02 -5.17
CA ASN A 61 -14.28 -1.68 -3.75
C ASN A 61 -13.10 -0.77 -3.44
N ASN A 62 -13.34 0.30 -2.66
CA ASN A 62 -12.28 1.15 -2.13
C ASN A 62 -11.69 0.54 -0.86
N LEU A 63 -10.44 0.09 -0.94
CA LEU A 63 -9.72 -0.57 0.13
C LEU A 63 -8.61 0.35 0.67
N VAL A 64 -8.40 0.31 1.99
CA VAL A 64 -7.39 1.12 2.68
C VAL A 64 -6.34 0.21 3.29
N LEU A 65 -5.07 0.44 2.96
CA LEU A 65 -3.93 -0.22 3.56
C LEU A 65 -3.23 0.78 4.46
N LYS A 66 -3.08 0.44 5.73
CA LYS A 66 -2.39 1.27 6.72
C LYS A 66 -1.02 0.68 7.01
N ILE A 67 -0.08 1.55 7.39
CA ILE A 67 1.18 1.08 7.97
C ILE A 67 0.83 0.37 9.29
N PRO A 68 1.22 -0.91 9.48
CA PRO A 68 0.94 -1.61 10.71
C PRO A 68 1.66 -0.89 11.86
N GLN A 69 0.90 -0.52 12.89
CA GLN A 69 1.45 -0.03 14.15
C GLN A 69 1.80 -1.26 15.01
N GLY A 70 3.00 -1.27 15.59
CA GLY A 70 3.57 -2.41 16.32
C GLY A 70 2.81 -2.86 17.56
#